data_AF-A0A2V8IK21-F1
#
_entry.id   AF-A0A2V8IK21-F1
#
_cell.length_a   1.000
_cell.length_b   1.000
_cell.length_c   1.000
_cell.angle_alpha   90.00
_cell.angle_beta   90.00
_cell.angle_gamma   90.00
#
_symmetry.space_group_name_H-M   'P 1'
#
loop_
_entity.id
_entity.type
_entity.pdbx_description
1 polymer ?
#
loop_
_entity_poly.entity_id
_entity_poly.type
_entity_poly.pdbx_seq_one_letter_code
_entity_poly.pdbx_strand_id
1 'polypeptide(L)'
;MGAVPNEWGQRMKCRFLTANLVVSFASVLLCAILVGSPQQAGADRAARIREAGSKPTPRASDGHPDLTGFWGEPQRFVSVELSADGKTRIVVDRDAPELDAGDHVRFKARAADRTLKPPYKPQFVTKQRELMYTASRVDPGIHCYPLGVPRIGAPTEIVQTPTTIYLMYGAESSNEDMAHTFRVVPIGGQHNKDRDAVPDGDSIAFWDGDTLVIDVVNIDTETWLDGDGTFHDENLHVIERLTRKGNTLEY
;
A
#
# COMPACT_ATOMS: atom_id res chain seq x y z
N MET A 1 -25.05 -74.22 -31.40
CA MET A 1 -25.39 -72.92 -32.03
C MET A 1 -24.90 -71.83 -31.11
N GLY A 2 -24.02 -70.95 -31.63
CA GLY A 2 -23.21 -70.02 -30.86
C GLY A 2 -23.99 -68.88 -30.21
N ALA A 3 -23.37 -68.27 -29.20
CA ALA A 3 -23.83 -67.10 -28.48
C ALA A 3 -23.87 -65.86 -29.38
N VAL A 4 -24.87 -65.01 -29.19
CA VAL A 4 -24.79 -63.58 -29.50
C VAL A 4 -24.87 -62.83 -28.17
N PRO A 5 -23.77 -62.24 -27.69
CA PRO A 5 -23.80 -61.38 -26.51
C PRO A 5 -24.62 -60.13 -26.81
N ASN A 6 -25.41 -59.70 -25.82
CA ASN A 6 -26.33 -58.58 -25.93
C ASN A 6 -25.55 -57.25 -25.89
N GLU A 7 -24.84 -56.90 -26.98
CA GLU A 7 -23.97 -55.71 -27.09
C GLU A 7 -24.70 -54.36 -26.98
N TRP A 8 -26.04 -54.35 -27.09
CA TRP A 8 -26.84 -53.13 -27.10
C TRP A 8 -26.95 -52.45 -25.72
N GLY A 9 -26.98 -53.25 -24.63
CA GLY A 9 -27.15 -52.73 -23.27
C GLY A 9 -25.89 -52.08 -22.68
N GLN A 10 -24.70 -52.54 -23.08
CA GLN A 10 -23.42 -51.99 -22.63
C GLN A 10 -23.03 -50.71 -23.38
N ARG A 11 -23.34 -50.62 -24.69
CA ARG A 11 -23.03 -49.42 -25.50
C ARG A 11 -23.84 -48.18 -25.07
N MET A 12 -25.09 -48.32 -24.63
CA MET A 12 -25.88 -47.18 -24.13
C MET A 12 -25.40 -46.66 -22.77
N LYS A 13 -25.05 -47.56 -21.82
CA LYS A 13 -24.55 -47.16 -20.49
C LYS A 13 -23.22 -46.40 -20.57
N CYS A 14 -22.31 -46.79 -21.47
CA CYS A 14 -21.06 -46.06 -21.70
C CYS A 14 -21.27 -44.67 -22.33
N ARG A 15 -22.27 -44.48 -23.20
CA ARG A 15 -22.55 -43.18 -23.83
C ARG A 15 -23.19 -42.17 -22.89
N PHE A 16 -24.02 -42.63 -21.94
CA PHE A 16 -24.63 -41.76 -20.92
C PHE A 16 -23.65 -41.39 -19.78
N LEU A 17 -22.73 -42.28 -19.41
CA LEU A 17 -21.69 -41.98 -18.42
C LEU A 17 -20.63 -41.01 -18.97
N THR A 18 -20.24 -41.16 -20.23
CA THR A 18 -19.28 -40.25 -20.88
C THR A 18 -19.86 -38.86 -21.13
N ALA A 19 -21.14 -38.74 -21.51
CA ALA A 19 -21.79 -37.44 -21.68
C ALA A 19 -21.92 -36.65 -20.37
N ASN A 20 -22.27 -37.31 -19.25
CA ASN A 20 -22.39 -36.64 -17.94
C ASN A 20 -21.04 -36.25 -17.32
N LEU A 21 -19.98 -37.03 -17.57
CA LEU A 21 -18.61 -36.68 -17.15
C LEU A 21 -18.04 -35.51 -17.94
N VAL A 22 -18.31 -35.42 -19.26
CA VAL A 22 -17.85 -34.30 -20.09
C VAL A 22 -18.58 -33.00 -19.75
N VAL A 23 -19.88 -33.05 -19.46
CA VAL A 23 -20.65 -31.86 -19.03
C VAL A 23 -20.24 -31.39 -17.63
N SER A 24 -19.91 -32.31 -16.72
CA SER A 24 -19.44 -31.97 -15.36
C SER A 24 -18.01 -31.43 -15.35
N PHE A 25 -17.11 -31.95 -16.20
CA PHE A 25 -15.76 -31.38 -16.34
C PHE A 25 -15.78 -30.01 -17.03
N ALA A 26 -16.65 -29.80 -18.02
CA ALA A 26 -16.81 -28.51 -18.68
C ALA A 26 -17.34 -27.43 -17.72
N SER A 27 -18.21 -27.78 -16.77
CA SER A 27 -18.74 -26.82 -15.78
C SER A 27 -17.78 -26.54 -14.62
N VAL A 28 -16.95 -27.50 -14.20
CA VAL A 28 -15.87 -27.27 -13.23
C VAL A 28 -14.74 -26.42 -13.83
N LEU A 29 -14.39 -26.63 -15.11
CA LEU A 29 -13.42 -25.78 -15.82
C LEU A 29 -13.96 -24.36 -16.07
N LEU A 30 -15.26 -24.18 -16.32
CA LEU A 30 -15.85 -22.85 -16.51
C LEU A 30 -15.96 -22.07 -15.18
N CYS A 31 -16.22 -22.75 -14.05
CA CYS A 31 -16.20 -22.12 -12.72
C CYS A 31 -14.79 -21.76 -12.24
N ALA A 32 -13.75 -22.47 -12.68
CA ALA A 32 -12.36 -22.14 -12.36
C ALA A 32 -11.82 -20.89 -13.08
N ILE A 33 -12.50 -20.42 -14.14
CA ILE A 33 -12.05 -19.26 -14.94
C ILE A 33 -12.60 -17.93 -14.36
N LEU A 34 -13.60 -17.96 -13.47
CA LEU A 34 -14.25 -16.74 -12.95
C LEU A 34 -13.78 -16.31 -11.55
N VAL A 35 -12.94 -17.11 -10.88
CA VAL A 35 -12.30 -16.68 -9.63
C VAL A 35 -10.94 -16.09 -10.00
N GLY A 36 -10.90 -14.78 -10.24
CA GLY A 36 -9.65 -14.05 -10.44
C GLY A 36 -8.70 -14.34 -9.28
N SER A 37 -7.62 -15.05 -9.55
CA SER A 37 -6.63 -15.39 -8.54
C SER A 37 -5.84 -14.13 -8.12
N PRO A 38 -5.31 -14.05 -6.88
CA PRO A 38 -4.51 -12.90 -6.41
C PRO A 38 -3.34 -12.55 -7.35
N GLN A 39 -2.81 -13.58 -8.03
CA GLN A 39 -1.75 -13.44 -9.03
C GLN A 39 -2.20 -12.69 -10.29
N GLN A 40 -3.47 -12.82 -10.67
CA GLN A 40 -4.06 -12.11 -11.81
C GLN A 40 -4.33 -10.63 -11.45
N ALA A 41 -4.81 -10.36 -10.24
CA ALA A 41 -4.98 -8.98 -9.73
C ALA A 41 -3.63 -8.22 -9.66
N GLY A 42 -2.55 -8.90 -9.27
CA GLY A 42 -1.19 -8.34 -9.25
C GLY A 42 -0.63 -8.07 -10.65
N ALA A 43 -0.82 -9.00 -11.59
CA ALA A 43 -0.43 -8.83 -12.99
C ALA A 43 -1.17 -7.64 -13.66
N ASP A 44 -2.45 -7.47 -13.34
CA ASP A 44 -3.27 -6.36 -13.82
C ASP A 44 -2.81 -5.01 -13.25
N ARG A 45 -2.42 -4.96 -11.95
CA ARG A 45 -1.85 -3.74 -11.35
C ARG A 45 -0.54 -3.34 -12.04
N ALA A 46 0.37 -4.29 -12.23
CA ALA A 46 1.64 -4.02 -12.88
C ALA A 46 1.47 -3.56 -14.34
N ALA A 47 0.50 -4.14 -15.07
CA ALA A 47 0.17 -3.70 -16.43
C ALA A 47 -0.37 -2.27 -16.45
N ARG A 48 -1.29 -1.92 -15.55
CA ARG A 48 -1.83 -0.55 -15.42
C ARG A 48 -0.74 0.48 -15.09
N ILE A 49 0.17 0.16 -14.18
CA ILE A 49 1.31 1.03 -13.84
C ILE A 49 2.20 1.25 -15.08
N ARG A 50 2.54 0.19 -15.82
CA ARG A 50 3.34 0.32 -17.06
C ARG A 50 2.65 1.18 -18.11
N GLU A 51 1.35 0.97 -18.32
CA GLU A 51 0.58 1.77 -19.28
C GLU A 51 0.51 3.24 -18.86
N ALA A 52 0.21 3.52 -17.59
CA ALA A 52 0.18 4.88 -17.04
C ALA A 52 1.56 5.57 -17.15
N GLY A 53 2.64 4.84 -16.89
CA GLY A 53 4.01 5.33 -16.99
C GLY A 53 4.49 5.59 -18.42
N SER A 54 3.85 4.98 -19.42
CA SER A 54 4.20 5.18 -20.85
C SER A 54 3.68 6.50 -21.43
N LYS A 55 2.80 7.21 -20.72
CA LYS A 55 2.27 8.50 -21.16
C LYS A 55 3.36 9.58 -21.07
N PRO A 56 3.31 10.64 -21.90
CA PRO A 56 4.23 11.77 -21.76
C PRO A 56 4.13 12.39 -20.35
N THR A 57 5.28 12.64 -19.71
CA THR A 57 5.34 13.33 -18.41
C THR A 57 5.02 14.82 -18.60
N PRO A 58 3.95 15.37 -17.98
CA PRO A 58 3.70 16.80 -17.96
C PRO A 58 4.85 17.57 -17.31
N ARG A 59 5.13 18.77 -17.81
CA ARG A 59 6.22 19.64 -17.34
C ARG A 59 5.67 20.96 -16.83
N ALA A 60 6.25 21.46 -15.75
CA ALA A 60 5.99 22.80 -15.25
C ALA A 60 6.70 23.85 -16.12
N SER A 61 6.42 25.13 -15.88
CA SER A 61 6.99 26.24 -16.66
C SER A 61 8.51 26.37 -16.55
N ASP A 62 9.11 25.80 -15.51
CA ASP A 62 10.55 25.74 -15.27
C ASP A 62 11.24 24.54 -15.95
N GLY A 63 10.48 23.67 -16.62
CA GLY A 63 10.99 22.50 -17.33
C GLY A 63 11.10 21.23 -16.50
N HIS A 64 10.95 21.30 -15.17
CA HIS A 64 10.88 20.10 -14.33
C HIS A 64 9.54 19.39 -14.50
N PRO A 65 9.43 18.08 -14.15
CA PRO A 65 8.14 17.41 -14.12
C PRO A 65 7.15 18.17 -13.23
N ASP A 66 5.93 18.35 -13.72
CA ASP A 66 4.83 18.83 -12.90
C ASP A 66 4.36 17.65 -12.04
N LEU A 67 4.53 17.72 -10.72
CA LEU A 67 4.10 16.69 -9.77
C LEU A 67 2.65 16.88 -9.32
N THR A 68 1.99 17.95 -9.73
CA THR A 68 0.62 18.25 -9.32
C THR A 68 -0.33 17.13 -9.73
N GLY A 69 -1.14 16.68 -8.77
CA GLY A 69 -2.14 15.66 -8.98
C GLY A 69 -2.46 14.82 -7.76
N PHE A 70 -3.45 13.94 -7.91
CA PHE A 70 -3.83 12.93 -6.93
C PHE A 70 -3.11 11.61 -7.24
N TRP A 71 -2.34 11.12 -6.29
CA TRP A 71 -1.46 9.95 -6.38
C TRP A 71 -1.88 8.81 -5.45
N GLY A 72 -2.86 9.04 -4.58
CA GLY A 72 -3.42 8.02 -3.71
C GLY A 72 -4.06 6.87 -4.50
N GLU A 73 -4.02 5.67 -3.94
CA GLU A 73 -4.86 4.59 -4.46
C GLU A 73 -6.34 4.92 -4.18
N PRO A 74 -7.27 4.64 -5.12
CA PRO A 74 -8.69 4.78 -4.85
C PRO A 74 -9.04 3.96 -3.61
N GLN A 75 -9.63 4.62 -2.61
CA GLN A 75 -10.02 3.98 -1.37
C GLN A 75 -10.89 2.74 -1.62
N ARG A 76 -10.50 1.61 -1.05
CA ARG A 76 -11.27 0.36 -1.03
C ARG A 76 -11.72 0.00 0.38
N PHE A 77 -12.06 0.98 1.21
CA PHE A 77 -12.59 0.71 2.56
C PHE A 77 -13.93 0.01 2.53
N VAL A 78 -14.69 0.23 1.47
CA VAL A 78 -16.00 -0.36 1.33
C VAL A 78 -16.03 -1.24 0.10
N SER A 79 -16.23 -2.53 0.30
CA SER A 79 -16.74 -3.38 -0.78
C SER A 79 -18.14 -2.88 -1.11
N VAL A 80 -18.26 -2.12 -2.20
CA VAL A 80 -19.56 -1.68 -2.69
C VAL A 80 -20.11 -2.80 -3.56
N GLU A 81 -21.08 -3.53 -3.02
CA GLU A 81 -21.88 -4.44 -3.83
C GLU A 81 -23.04 -3.66 -4.45
N LEU A 82 -23.17 -3.70 -5.77
CA LEU A 82 -24.38 -3.23 -6.42
C LEU A 82 -25.45 -4.31 -6.23
N SER A 83 -26.65 -3.90 -5.81
CA SER A 83 -27.81 -4.79 -5.83
C SER A 83 -28.03 -5.36 -7.23
N ALA A 84 -28.66 -6.52 -7.32
CA ALA A 84 -28.91 -7.19 -8.60
C ALA A 84 -29.69 -6.31 -9.62
N ASP A 85 -30.43 -5.31 -9.14
CA ASP A 85 -31.14 -4.34 -9.97
C ASP A 85 -30.34 -3.07 -10.30
N GLY A 86 -29.11 -2.93 -9.79
CA GLY A 86 -28.18 -1.83 -10.02
C GLY A 86 -28.59 -0.50 -9.36
N LYS A 87 -29.65 -0.48 -8.56
CA LYS A 87 -30.22 0.76 -7.99
C LYS A 87 -29.74 1.07 -6.58
N THR A 88 -29.18 0.08 -5.89
CA THR A 88 -28.73 0.21 -4.51
C THR A 88 -27.25 -0.09 -4.43
N ARG A 89 -26.51 0.78 -3.76
CA ARG A 89 -25.13 0.51 -3.33
C ARG A 89 -25.19 -0.05 -1.92
N ILE A 90 -24.78 -1.30 -1.75
CA ILE A 90 -24.64 -1.94 -0.44
C ILE A 90 -23.20 -1.70 0.00
N VAL A 91 -23.06 -0.92 1.06
CA VAL A 91 -21.82 -0.76 1.81
C VAL A 91 -21.70 -2.00 2.69
N VAL A 92 -20.87 -2.97 2.30
CA VAL A 92 -20.61 -4.12 3.16
C VAL A 92 -19.48 -3.74 4.12
N ASP A 93 -19.84 -3.15 5.26
CA ASP A 93 -18.97 -3.16 6.43
C ASP A 93 -19.03 -4.59 6.97
N ARG A 94 -18.20 -5.49 6.42
CA ARG A 94 -18.13 -6.85 6.96
C ARG A 94 -17.64 -6.69 8.38
N ASP A 95 -18.36 -7.25 9.35
CA ASP A 95 -17.88 -7.44 10.72
C ASP A 95 -16.46 -8.02 10.63
N ALA A 96 -15.45 -7.15 10.75
CA ALA A 96 -14.08 -7.59 10.75
C ALA A 96 -13.99 -8.46 12.01
N PRO A 97 -13.65 -9.76 11.89
CA PRO A 97 -13.51 -10.59 13.07
C PRO A 97 -12.54 -9.88 14.01
N GLU A 98 -12.97 -9.70 15.25
CA GLU A 98 -12.17 -9.07 16.30
C GLU A 98 -10.79 -9.72 16.27
N LEU A 99 -9.77 -8.94 15.91
CA LEU A 99 -8.41 -9.44 15.82
C LEU A 99 -7.93 -9.71 17.24
N ASP A 100 -7.92 -10.98 17.66
CA ASP A 100 -7.20 -11.37 18.86
C ASP A 100 -5.72 -11.02 18.65
N ALA A 101 -5.19 -10.18 19.53
CA ALA A 101 -3.80 -9.70 19.47
C ALA A 101 -2.78 -10.86 19.46
N GLY A 102 -3.13 -12.04 19.97
CA GLY A 102 -2.34 -13.27 19.90
C GLY A 102 -2.41 -14.01 18.56
N ASP A 103 -3.47 -13.79 17.78
CA ASP A 103 -3.76 -14.43 16.47
C ASP A 103 -3.53 -13.50 15.28
N HIS A 104 -2.79 -12.39 15.45
CA HIS A 104 -2.28 -11.63 14.31
C HIS A 104 -1.47 -12.58 13.39
N VAL A 105 -2.12 -13.04 12.33
CA VAL A 105 -1.65 -14.09 11.40
C VAL A 105 -0.28 -13.75 10.79
N ARG A 106 0.09 -12.46 10.83
CA ARG A 106 1.37 -11.94 10.33
C ARG A 106 2.32 -11.44 11.41
N PHE A 107 1.96 -11.35 12.70
CA PHE A 107 2.88 -10.83 13.73
C PHE A 107 4.15 -11.66 13.83
N LYS A 108 4.03 -12.99 13.94
CA LYS A 108 5.21 -13.88 13.99
C LYS A 108 6.07 -13.79 12.73
N ALA A 109 5.44 -13.65 11.56
CA ALA A 109 6.14 -13.50 10.30
C ALA A 109 6.87 -12.14 10.19
N ARG A 110 6.21 -11.03 10.56
CA ARG A 110 6.78 -9.67 10.60
C ARG A 110 7.89 -9.53 11.64
N ALA A 111 7.72 -10.16 12.81
CA ALA A 111 8.73 -10.22 13.86
C ALA A 111 9.98 -10.99 13.43
N ALA A 112 9.80 -12.05 12.65
CA ALA A 112 10.88 -12.88 12.13
C ALA A 112 11.60 -12.23 10.94
N ASP A 113 10.93 -11.34 10.19
CA ASP A 113 11.52 -10.63 9.07
C ASP A 113 12.42 -9.48 9.54
N ARG A 114 13.72 -9.78 9.65
CA ARG A 114 14.75 -8.80 10.01
C ARG A 114 15.22 -7.95 8.83
N THR A 115 14.76 -8.23 7.61
CA THR A 115 15.17 -7.47 6.41
C THR A 115 14.44 -6.14 6.29
N LEU A 116 13.27 -6.04 6.93
CA LEU A 116 12.44 -4.83 6.97
C LEU A 116 12.79 -3.88 8.11
N LYS A 117 13.70 -4.27 9.03
CA LYS A 117 13.99 -3.53 10.26
C LYS A 117 15.43 -2.99 10.27
N PRO A 118 15.64 -1.73 10.67
CA PRO A 118 16.99 -1.21 10.80
C PRO A 118 17.76 -1.99 11.88
N PRO A 119 19.06 -2.26 11.66
CA PRO A 119 19.87 -2.94 12.66
C PRO A 119 20.14 -2.01 13.85
N TYR A 120 19.68 -2.41 15.03
CA TYR A 120 19.96 -1.69 16.27
C TYR A 120 21.32 -2.06 16.88
N LYS A 121 21.94 -1.09 17.55
CA LYS A 121 23.04 -1.36 18.48
C LYS A 121 22.53 -2.26 19.63
N PRO A 122 23.36 -3.15 20.21
CA PRO A 122 22.92 -4.14 21.19
C PRO A 122 22.10 -3.57 22.37
N GLN A 123 22.46 -2.38 22.86
CA GLN A 123 21.77 -1.71 23.96
C GLN A 123 20.32 -1.29 23.64
N PHE A 124 19.94 -1.23 22.37
CA PHE A 124 18.61 -0.78 21.93
C PHE A 124 17.68 -1.92 21.52
N VAL A 125 18.22 -3.14 21.38
CA VAL A 125 17.45 -4.31 20.94
C VAL A 125 16.34 -4.67 21.93
N THR A 126 16.60 -4.56 23.24
CA THR A 126 15.58 -4.84 24.26
C THR A 126 14.43 -3.84 24.18
N LYS A 127 14.74 -2.54 24.10
CA LYS A 127 13.73 -1.47 23.94
C LYS A 127 12.88 -1.70 22.69
N GLN A 128 13.50 -1.93 21.54
CA GLN A 128 12.76 -2.17 20.30
C GLN A 128 11.83 -3.39 20.40
N ARG A 129 12.29 -4.46 21.03
CA ARG A 129 11.48 -5.66 21.25
C ARG A 129 10.29 -5.38 22.17
N GLU A 130 10.51 -4.63 23.25
CA GLU A 130 9.43 -4.21 24.15
C GLU A 130 8.38 -3.38 23.40
N LEU A 131 8.81 -2.34 22.66
CA LEU A 131 7.91 -1.53 21.84
C LEU A 131 7.12 -2.37 20.84
N MET A 132 7.77 -3.34 20.19
CA MET A 132 7.09 -4.27 19.28
C MET A 132 5.98 -5.07 19.97
N TYR A 133 6.21 -5.57 21.20
CA TYR A 133 5.20 -6.34 21.94
C TYR A 133 4.08 -5.46 22.51
N THR A 134 4.34 -4.19 22.77
CA THR A 134 3.38 -3.26 23.36
C THR A 134 2.80 -2.26 22.36
N ALA A 135 3.10 -2.39 21.05
CA ALA A 135 2.74 -1.41 20.02
C ALA A 135 1.27 -1.02 20.04
N SER A 136 0.35 -1.98 20.21
CA SER A 136 -1.10 -1.74 20.32
C SER A 136 -1.53 -0.88 21.52
N ARG A 137 -0.61 -0.54 22.43
CA ARG A 137 -0.84 0.33 23.58
C ARG A 137 -0.01 1.60 23.54
N VAL A 138 1.19 1.56 22.98
CA VAL A 138 2.20 2.64 23.14
C VAL A 138 2.65 3.28 21.83
N ASP A 139 2.18 2.78 20.68
CA ASP A 139 2.43 3.42 19.40
C ASP A 139 1.77 4.83 19.41
N PRO A 140 2.51 5.92 19.18
CA PRO A 140 1.94 7.27 19.15
C PRO A 140 0.88 7.45 18.06
N GLY A 141 1.04 6.75 16.92
CA GLY A 141 0.13 6.88 15.77
C GLY A 141 -1.30 6.45 16.08
N ILE A 142 -1.48 5.43 16.92
CA ILE A 142 -2.82 5.01 17.38
C ILE A 142 -3.42 5.93 18.44
N HIS A 143 -2.64 6.89 18.96
CA HIS A 143 -3.07 7.95 19.87
C HIS A 143 -3.16 9.31 19.17
N CYS A 144 -3.39 9.31 17.85
CA CYS A 144 -3.54 10.48 17.00
C CYS A 144 -2.31 11.41 16.94
N TYR A 145 -1.13 10.92 17.36
CA TYR A 145 0.12 11.64 17.14
C TYR A 145 0.54 11.48 15.67
N PRO A 146 1.00 12.54 14.98
CA PRO A 146 1.36 12.42 13.57
C PRO A 146 2.45 11.38 13.34
N LEU A 147 2.35 10.63 12.25
CA LEU A 147 3.23 9.48 11.99
C LEU A 147 4.69 9.89 11.72
N GLY A 148 4.90 11.10 11.21
CA GLY A 148 6.20 11.58 10.76
C GLY A 148 6.74 10.85 9.53
N VAL A 149 7.91 11.27 9.05
CA VAL A 149 8.60 10.61 7.94
C VAL A 149 9.66 9.61 8.44
N PRO A 150 9.82 8.44 7.81
CA PRO A 150 9.19 8.00 6.56
C PRO A 150 7.86 7.24 6.76
N ARG A 151 7.37 7.05 7.99
CA ARG A 151 6.21 6.19 8.28
C ARG A 151 4.94 6.65 7.58
N ILE A 152 4.71 7.96 7.49
CA ILE A 152 3.59 8.55 6.74
C ILE A 152 3.63 8.18 5.24
N GLY A 153 4.77 7.77 4.70
CA GLY A 153 4.88 7.27 3.33
C GLY A 153 4.61 8.33 2.25
N ALA A 154 4.17 7.86 1.08
CA ALA A 154 3.98 8.71 -0.09
C ALA A 154 2.74 9.63 0.06
N PRO A 155 2.81 10.87 -0.45
CA PRO A 155 1.68 11.79 -0.44
C PRO A 155 0.55 11.31 -1.33
N THR A 156 -0.68 11.59 -0.90
CA THR A 156 -1.90 11.20 -1.63
C THR A 156 -2.29 12.22 -2.67
N GLU A 157 -1.94 13.48 -2.45
CA GLU A 157 -2.09 14.57 -3.41
C GLU A 157 -0.90 15.52 -3.28
N ILE A 158 -0.49 16.10 -4.40
CA ILE A 158 0.60 17.07 -4.47
C ILE A 158 0.09 18.32 -5.17
N VAL A 159 0.42 19.48 -4.60
CA VAL A 159 0.30 20.78 -5.28
C VAL A 159 1.70 21.37 -5.43
N GLN A 160 2.15 21.55 -6.68
CA GLN A 160 3.45 22.14 -6.99
C GLN A 160 3.30 23.62 -7.35
N THR A 161 4.12 24.46 -6.73
CA THR A 161 4.35 25.85 -7.13
C THR A 161 5.82 26.03 -7.53
N PRO A 162 6.22 27.16 -8.15
CA PRO A 162 7.62 27.37 -8.54
C PRO A 162 8.63 27.36 -7.38
N THR A 163 8.18 27.54 -6.12
CA THR A 163 9.07 27.70 -4.96
C THR A 163 8.70 26.81 -3.77
N THR A 164 7.61 26.05 -3.85
CA THR A 164 7.09 25.27 -2.72
C THR A 164 6.25 24.11 -3.24
N ILE A 165 6.43 22.95 -2.62
CA ILE A 165 5.63 21.74 -2.80
C ILE A 165 4.74 21.57 -1.57
N TYR A 166 3.44 21.36 -1.80
CA TYR A 166 2.50 20.98 -0.76
C TYR A 166 2.18 19.50 -0.93
N LEU A 167 2.47 18.72 0.11
CA LEU A 167 2.21 17.28 0.17
C LEU A 167 0.99 17.05 1.06
N MET A 168 -0.05 16.43 0.53
CA MET A 168 -1.30 16.20 1.24
C MET A 168 -1.47 14.71 1.55
N TYR A 169 -1.85 14.43 2.79
CA TYR A 169 -2.04 13.07 3.29
C TYR A 169 -3.49 12.95 3.77
N GLY A 170 -4.36 12.45 2.90
CA GLY A 170 -5.79 12.37 3.15
C GLY A 170 -6.45 11.08 2.68
N ALA A 171 -5.74 10.24 1.94
CA ALA A 171 -6.21 8.88 1.66
C ALA A 171 -5.67 7.94 2.74
N GLU A 172 -6.58 7.33 3.49
CA GLU A 172 -6.36 6.26 4.47
C GLU A 172 -5.72 5.00 3.84
N SER A 173 -4.88 5.08 2.80
CA SER A 173 -4.35 3.92 2.08
C SER A 173 -3.45 3.01 2.93
N SER A 174 -2.97 3.50 4.07
CA SER A 174 -2.44 2.68 5.16
C SER A 174 -3.57 2.27 6.09
N ASN A 175 -3.54 1.03 6.63
CA ASN A 175 -4.42 0.61 7.74
C ASN A 175 -4.14 1.36 9.06
N GLU A 176 -3.54 2.54 8.96
CA GLU A 176 -3.18 3.47 10.00
C GLU A 176 -3.84 4.78 9.58
N ASP A 177 -4.71 5.31 10.45
CA ASP A 177 -5.45 6.55 10.20
C ASP A 177 -4.43 7.66 9.94
N MET A 178 -4.21 7.98 8.66
CA MET A 178 -3.27 9.01 8.26
C MET A 178 -3.87 10.32 8.70
N ALA A 179 -3.42 10.82 9.85
CA ALA A 179 -3.81 12.12 10.38
C ALA A 179 -3.88 13.10 9.21
N HIS A 180 -5.07 13.65 8.93
CA HIS A 180 -5.36 14.53 7.80
C HIS A 180 -4.42 15.75 7.80
N THR A 181 -3.20 15.54 7.34
CA THR A 181 -2.07 16.44 7.51
C THR A 181 -1.55 16.84 6.14
N PHE A 182 -0.76 17.91 6.15
CA PHE A 182 -0.07 18.37 4.98
C PHE A 182 1.32 18.87 5.36
N ARG A 183 2.28 18.67 4.46
CA ARG A 183 3.64 19.21 4.60
C ARG A 183 3.83 20.33 3.58
N VAL A 184 4.45 21.41 4.04
CA VAL A 184 4.89 22.51 3.20
C VAL A 184 6.40 22.37 3.03
N VAL A 185 6.84 22.16 1.79
CA VAL A 185 8.24 21.87 1.46
C VAL A 185 8.77 22.94 0.52
N PRO A 186 9.51 23.94 1.02
CA PRO A 186 10.18 24.93 0.18
C PRO A 186 11.17 24.28 -0.79
N ILE A 187 11.27 24.81 -2.01
CA ILE A 187 12.29 24.41 -2.99
C ILE A 187 13.46 25.38 -2.85
N GLY A 188 14.63 24.85 -2.48
CA GLY A 188 15.82 25.60 -2.14
C GLY A 188 15.77 26.21 -0.73
N GLY A 189 16.88 26.82 -0.32
CA GLY A 189 17.06 27.37 1.02
C GLY A 189 17.95 26.50 1.90
N GLN A 190 17.81 26.65 3.21
CA GLN A 190 18.58 25.94 4.22
C GLN A 190 17.67 25.55 5.38
N HIS A 191 18.00 24.43 6.03
CA HIS A 191 17.31 24.01 7.25
C HIS A 191 17.46 25.04 8.36
N ASN A 192 16.38 25.22 9.12
CA ASN A 192 16.38 26.06 10.30
C ASN A 192 16.93 25.27 11.50
N LYS A 193 18.16 25.59 11.89
CA LYS A 193 18.86 24.92 13.01
C LYS A 193 18.26 25.24 14.39
N ASP A 194 17.49 26.32 14.49
CA ASP A 194 16.89 26.78 15.74
C ASP A 194 15.41 26.38 15.85
N ARG A 195 14.91 25.56 14.91
CA ARG A 195 13.53 25.08 14.92
C ARG A 195 13.38 23.95 15.94
N ASP A 196 12.30 23.96 16.71
CA ASP A 196 11.93 22.79 17.53
C ASP A 196 11.62 21.58 16.64
N ALA A 197 11.96 20.39 17.12
CA ALA A 197 11.63 19.15 16.43
C ALA A 197 10.11 19.00 16.32
N VAL A 198 9.65 18.53 15.16
CA VAL A 198 8.24 18.25 14.89
C VAL A 198 8.11 16.90 14.19
N PRO A 199 6.95 16.22 14.24
CA PRO A 199 6.80 14.89 13.66
C PRO A 199 7.21 14.78 12.18
N ASP A 200 6.86 15.77 11.36
CA ASP A 200 7.16 15.77 9.92
C ASP A 200 8.52 16.40 9.57
N GLY A 201 9.29 16.78 10.60
CA GLY A 201 10.60 17.41 10.48
C GLY A 201 10.64 18.77 9.79
N ASP A 202 11.86 19.22 9.53
CA ASP A 202 12.18 20.38 8.70
C ASP A 202 12.58 19.91 7.30
N SER A 203 11.80 20.26 6.29
CA SER A 203 11.92 19.74 4.92
C SER A 203 12.40 20.81 3.95
N ILE A 204 13.42 20.51 3.13
CA ILE A 204 13.90 21.36 2.04
C ILE A 204 14.03 20.51 0.78
N ALA A 205 13.43 20.96 -0.32
CA ALA A 205 13.49 20.28 -1.60
C ALA A 205 14.49 20.88 -2.57
N PHE A 206 15.00 20.06 -3.48
CA PHE A 206 15.77 20.48 -4.64
C PHE A 206 15.59 19.48 -5.80
N TRP A 207 15.91 19.91 -7.01
CA TRP A 207 15.82 19.06 -8.21
C TRP A 207 17.15 18.37 -8.51
N ASP A 208 17.10 17.05 -8.70
CA ASP A 208 18.17 16.20 -9.21
C ASP A 208 17.71 15.65 -10.57
N GLY A 209 17.93 16.43 -11.62
CA GLY A 209 17.33 16.19 -12.94
C GLY A 209 15.81 16.28 -12.90
N ASP A 210 15.15 15.15 -13.16
CA ASP A 210 13.68 15.00 -13.15
C ASP A 210 13.12 14.48 -11.81
N THR A 211 13.99 14.30 -10.81
CA THR A 211 13.60 13.84 -9.48
C THR A 211 13.58 15.01 -8.51
N LEU A 212 12.46 15.20 -7.81
CA LEU A 212 12.39 16.09 -6.66
C LEU A 212 12.97 15.33 -5.46
N VAL A 213 14.06 15.83 -4.90
CA VAL A 213 14.68 15.30 -3.69
C VAL A 213 14.24 16.17 -2.52
N ILE A 214 13.76 15.56 -1.44
CA ILE A 214 13.38 16.26 -0.21
C ILE A 214 14.33 15.79 0.90
N ASP A 215 15.10 16.73 1.44
CA ASP A 215 15.96 16.53 2.60
C ASP A 215 15.14 16.87 3.85
N VAL A 216 15.09 15.94 4.82
CA VAL A 216 14.31 16.11 6.05
C VAL A 216 15.14 15.79 7.28
N VAL A 217 15.27 16.77 8.16
CA VAL A 217 15.96 16.69 9.45
C VAL A 217 15.04 17.11 10.60
N ASN A 218 15.53 17.04 11.84
CA ASN A 218 14.83 17.57 13.01
C ASN A 218 13.43 16.95 13.24
N ILE A 219 13.36 15.63 13.07
CA ILE A 219 12.16 14.82 13.23
C ILE A 219 11.99 14.49 14.73
N ASP A 220 10.78 14.65 15.25
CA ASP A 220 10.50 14.34 16.66
C ASP A 220 10.74 12.85 16.96
N THR A 221 11.57 12.59 17.98
CA THR A 221 11.93 11.25 18.46
C THR A 221 10.76 10.45 19.06
N GLU A 222 9.62 11.11 19.32
CA GLU A 222 8.38 10.42 19.68
C GLU A 222 7.86 9.58 18.50
N THR A 223 8.09 9.99 17.25
CA THR A 223 7.63 9.24 16.06
C THR A 223 8.32 7.88 15.90
N TRP A 224 7.62 6.94 15.26
CA TRP A 224 8.13 5.61 14.94
C TRP A 224 8.28 5.46 13.44
N LEU A 225 9.22 4.62 13.00
CA LEU A 225 9.46 4.34 11.58
C LEU A 225 8.45 3.33 11.00
N ASP A 226 7.79 2.54 11.86
CA ASP A 226 6.76 1.56 11.51
C ASP A 226 5.81 1.30 12.70
N GLY A 227 4.72 0.57 12.47
CA GLY A 227 3.82 0.10 13.52
C GLY A 227 4.33 -1.11 14.34
N ASP A 228 5.62 -1.46 14.24
CA ASP A 228 6.24 -2.64 14.88
C ASP A 228 7.34 -2.24 15.88
N GLY A 229 7.31 -1.00 16.40
CA GLY A 229 8.20 -0.55 17.47
C GLY A 229 9.56 -0.08 17.01
N THR A 230 9.76 0.15 15.71
CA THR A 230 11.01 0.72 15.21
C THR A 230 11.06 2.22 15.55
N PHE A 231 11.96 2.59 16.45
CA PHE A 231 12.19 3.97 16.90
C PHE A 231 13.50 4.53 16.34
N HIS A 232 13.69 5.84 16.45
CA HIS A 232 14.92 6.52 16.08
C HIS A 232 15.36 7.50 17.17
N ASP A 233 16.55 8.08 17.01
CA ASP A 233 17.03 9.19 17.84
C ASP A 233 16.94 10.51 17.05
N GLU A 234 17.39 11.60 17.66
CA GLU A 234 17.37 12.95 17.10
C GLU A 234 18.24 13.12 15.85
N ASN A 235 19.11 12.15 15.53
CA ASN A 235 19.98 12.19 14.36
C ASN A 235 19.34 11.54 13.12
N LEU A 236 18.04 11.23 13.16
CA LEU A 236 17.33 10.75 11.97
C LEU A 236 17.41 11.80 10.86
N HIS A 237 17.87 11.37 9.69
CA HIS A 237 17.92 12.14 8.46
C HIS A 237 17.27 11.32 7.36
N VAL A 238 16.24 11.89 6.74
CA VAL A 238 15.45 11.23 5.70
C VAL A 238 15.65 11.95 4.38
N ILE A 239 15.88 11.18 3.32
CA ILE A 239 15.91 11.67 1.94
C ILE A 239 14.76 11.02 1.18
N GLU A 240 13.74 11.79 0.84
CA GLU A 240 12.63 11.34 0.00
C GLU A 240 12.94 11.67 -1.47
N ARG A 241 12.54 10.80 -2.41
CA ARG A 241 12.79 11.00 -3.85
C ARG A 241 11.53 10.77 -4.66
N LEU A 242 10.95 11.85 -5.15
CA LEU A 242 9.73 11.82 -5.96
C LEU A 242 10.08 11.91 -7.44
N THR A 243 9.76 10.87 -8.22
CA THR A 243 10.01 10.83 -9.67
C THR A 243 8.71 10.55 -10.42
N ARG A 244 8.29 11.48 -11.29
CA ARG A 244 7.09 11.30 -12.12
C ARG A 244 7.45 10.73 -13.49
N LYS A 245 6.78 9.64 -13.87
CA LYS A 245 6.81 9.05 -15.22
C LYS A 245 5.39 8.97 -15.75
N GLY A 246 5.05 9.78 -16.76
CA GLY A 246 3.68 9.87 -17.28
C GLY A 246 2.67 10.15 -16.16
N ASN A 247 1.78 9.18 -15.93
CA ASN A 247 0.76 9.21 -14.88
C ASN A 247 1.09 8.30 -13.69
N THR A 248 2.37 8.07 -13.41
CA THR A 248 2.85 7.36 -12.22
C THR A 248 3.82 8.24 -11.44
N LEU A 249 3.76 8.13 -10.11
CA LEU A 249 4.72 8.71 -9.17
C LEU A 249 5.48 7.58 -8.48
N GLU A 250 6.81 7.64 -8.54
CA GLU A 250 7.71 6.81 -7.75
C GLU A 250 8.15 7.63 -6.53
N TYR A 251 8.09 7.01 -5.35
CA TYR A 251 8.46 7.56 -4.05
C TYR A 251 9.34 6.54 -3.32
#